data_AF-A0A1V5M9U5-F1
#
_entry.id   AF-A0A1V5M9U5-F1
#
_cell.length_a   1.000
_cell.length_b   1.000
_cell.length_c   1.000
_cell.angle_alpha   90.00
_cell.angle_beta   90.00
_cell.angle_gamma   90.00
#
_symmetry.space_group_name_H-M   'P 1'
#
loop_
_entity.id
_entity.type
_entity.pdbx_description
1 polymer ?
#
loop_
_entity_poly.entity_id
_entity_poly.type
_entity_poly.pdbx_seq_one_letter_code
_entity_poly.pdbx_strand_id
1 'polypeptide(L)'
;MKLEALLERYEEVYGRILRLSGNTEPELMAPEPQRRLVMVMDSLGLSKLPEGRLSLLAIGYTNAYIENNIERGVSFYLLAFAPQALTNFDENWQPLPATWSNVVDRACWAYPELSDLLRRVQGALPQISLADLEAELGAPLSLIDAAGPSDQRYISLERLQALRSQVASADLPGLVRRFLYHVLRLSELFSGDSYTRVDAVPCTKFNVERVKEYVMPNLKLAWLGGSEKVFERIEL
;
A
#
# COMPACT_ATOMS: atom_id res chain seq x y z
N MET A 1 -22.89 2.51 1.74
CA MET A 1 -23.34 3.02 0.42
C MET A 1 -22.77 2.11 -0.67
N LYS A 2 -23.38 2.03 -1.87
CA LYS A 2 -22.77 1.36 -3.03
C LYS A 2 -21.74 2.25 -3.72
N LEU A 3 -20.77 1.66 -4.43
CA LEU A 3 -19.71 2.41 -5.10
C LEU A 3 -20.25 3.38 -6.15
N GLU A 4 -21.22 2.97 -6.96
CA GLU A 4 -21.75 3.80 -8.05
C GLU A 4 -22.40 5.06 -7.50
N ALA A 5 -23.19 4.93 -6.44
CA ALA A 5 -23.82 6.07 -5.77
C ALA A 5 -22.80 7.03 -5.15
N LEU A 6 -21.64 6.52 -4.70
CA LEU A 6 -20.57 7.36 -4.18
C LEU A 6 -19.87 8.14 -5.32
N LEU A 7 -19.57 7.46 -6.43
CA LEU A 7 -18.94 8.06 -7.62
C LEU A 7 -19.84 9.08 -8.34
N GLU A 8 -21.16 8.89 -8.32
CA GLU A 8 -22.12 9.87 -8.86
C GLU A 8 -22.24 11.11 -7.98
N ARG A 9 -22.03 10.96 -6.67
CA ARG A 9 -22.27 12.03 -5.68
C ARG A 9 -21.05 12.94 -5.47
N TYR A 10 -19.84 12.42 -5.56
CA TYR A 10 -18.61 13.15 -5.27
C TYR A 10 -17.68 13.17 -6.47
N GLU A 11 -17.10 14.34 -6.75
CA GLU A 11 -16.10 14.48 -7.81
C GLU A 11 -14.84 13.67 -7.53
N GLU A 12 -14.42 13.64 -6.25
CA GLU A 12 -13.24 12.91 -5.80
C GLU A 12 -13.64 11.78 -4.84
N VAL A 13 -13.34 10.55 -5.25
CA VAL A 13 -13.48 9.34 -4.45
C VAL A 13 -12.16 8.62 -4.46
N TYR A 14 -11.76 8.12 -3.30
CA TYR A 14 -10.59 7.28 -3.16
C TYR A 14 -10.96 5.97 -2.52
N GLY A 15 -10.20 4.93 -2.84
CA GLY A 15 -10.47 3.62 -2.29
C GLY A 15 -9.31 2.66 -2.42
N ARG A 16 -9.45 1.52 -1.75
CA ARG A 16 -8.48 0.43 -1.81
C ARG A 16 -9.14 -0.88 -1.45
N ILE A 17 -8.49 -1.97 -1.84
CA ILE A 17 -8.87 -3.31 -1.41
C ILE A 17 -8.15 -3.66 -0.11
N LEU A 18 -8.92 -4.12 0.88
CA LEU A 18 -8.46 -4.60 2.18
C LEU A 18 -8.49 -6.12 2.22
N ARG A 19 -7.63 -6.68 3.08
CA ARG A 19 -7.53 -8.11 3.37
C ARG A 19 -7.79 -8.33 4.85
N LEU A 20 -8.84 -9.06 5.18
CA LEU A 20 -9.29 -9.23 6.56
C LEU A 20 -9.46 -10.71 6.92
N SER A 21 -8.88 -11.11 8.04
CA SER A 21 -9.16 -12.40 8.67
C SER A 21 -10.44 -12.26 9.50
N GLY A 22 -11.60 -12.45 8.85
CA GLY A 22 -12.92 -12.30 9.45
C GLY A 22 -13.79 -11.25 8.77
N ASN A 23 -15.01 -11.08 9.30
CA ASN A 23 -16.06 -10.24 8.68
C ASN A 23 -16.27 -8.89 9.40
N THR A 24 -15.39 -8.53 10.33
CA THR A 24 -15.51 -7.29 11.10
C THR A 24 -14.78 -6.16 10.40
N GLU A 25 -15.43 -5.00 10.29
CA GLU A 25 -14.80 -3.80 9.78
C GLU A 25 -13.57 -3.41 10.63
N PRO A 26 -12.40 -3.16 10.03
CA PRO A 26 -11.19 -2.83 10.78
C PRO A 26 -11.26 -1.41 11.33
N GLU A 27 -10.45 -1.11 12.36
CA GLU A 27 -10.33 0.26 12.85
C GLU A 27 -9.66 1.18 11.83
N LEU A 28 -8.66 0.66 11.08
CA LEU A 28 -7.78 1.41 10.19
C LEU A 28 -7.85 0.93 8.73
N MET A 29 -7.53 1.82 7.79
CA MET A 29 -7.46 1.53 6.35
C MET A 29 -6.38 0.50 5.99
N ALA A 30 -5.45 0.22 6.88
CA ALA A 30 -4.55 -0.92 6.87
C ALA A 30 -4.54 -1.51 8.29
N PRO A 31 -4.82 -2.82 8.46
CA PRO A 31 -4.88 -3.43 9.77
C PRO A 31 -3.50 -3.66 10.40
N GLU A 32 -2.41 -3.56 9.62
CA GLU A 32 -1.05 -3.73 10.14
C GLU A 32 -0.66 -2.58 11.09
N PRO A 33 -0.38 -2.84 12.39
CA PRO A 33 -0.17 -1.77 13.39
C PRO A 33 1.00 -0.84 13.09
N GLN A 34 2.01 -1.36 12.38
CA GLN A 34 3.23 -0.65 12.00
C GLN A 34 2.98 0.35 10.86
N ARG A 35 1.88 0.19 10.11
CA ARG A 35 1.66 0.87 8.85
C ARG A 35 0.95 2.21 9.06
N ARG A 36 1.69 3.31 8.93
CA ARG A 36 1.16 4.68 9.07
C ARG A 36 0.68 5.32 7.77
N LEU A 37 0.99 4.71 6.61
CA LEU A 37 0.57 5.18 5.28
C LEU A 37 -0.04 4.04 4.47
N VAL A 38 -0.95 4.40 3.56
CA VAL A 38 -1.66 3.47 2.68
C VAL A 38 -1.61 3.93 1.23
N MET A 39 -1.72 2.96 0.32
CA MET A 39 -1.95 3.23 -1.10
C MET A 39 -3.44 3.13 -1.40
N VAL A 40 -3.95 4.08 -2.17
CA VAL A 40 -5.34 4.16 -2.64
C VAL A 40 -5.35 4.47 -4.14
N MET A 41 -6.48 4.18 -4.78
CA MET A 41 -6.80 4.55 -6.15
C MET A 41 -7.84 5.67 -6.14
N ASP A 42 -7.89 6.45 -7.22
CA ASP A 42 -8.85 7.55 -7.40
C ASP A 42 -10.16 7.09 -8.07
N SER A 43 -11.08 8.04 -8.30
CA SER A 43 -12.40 7.81 -8.90
C SER A 43 -12.30 7.06 -10.24
N LEU A 44 -11.31 7.40 -11.07
CA LEU A 44 -11.11 6.76 -12.37
C LEU A 44 -10.66 5.30 -12.20
N GLY A 45 -9.70 5.07 -11.30
CA GLY A 45 -9.26 3.72 -10.94
C GLY A 45 -10.40 2.85 -10.43
N LEU A 46 -11.20 3.38 -9.50
CA LEU A 46 -12.36 2.71 -8.92
C LEU A 46 -13.43 2.39 -9.97
N SER A 47 -13.74 3.33 -10.86
CA SER A 47 -14.75 3.13 -11.92
C SER A 47 -14.36 2.05 -12.95
N LYS A 48 -13.07 1.72 -13.02
CA LYS A 48 -12.51 0.74 -13.96
C LYS A 48 -12.21 -0.60 -13.31
N LEU A 49 -12.43 -0.75 -12.00
CA LEU A 49 -12.22 -2.02 -11.32
C LEU A 49 -13.21 -3.06 -11.86
N PRO A 50 -12.73 -4.18 -12.42
CA PRO A 50 -13.60 -5.29 -12.80
C PRO A 50 -14.14 -5.97 -11.54
N GLU A 51 -15.22 -6.74 -11.68
CA GLU A 51 -15.84 -7.42 -10.54
C GLU A 51 -15.04 -8.63 -10.03
N GLY A 52 -15.28 -8.97 -8.77
CA GLY A 52 -14.80 -10.19 -8.12
C GLY A 52 -13.30 -10.37 -8.15
N ARG A 53 -12.82 -11.60 -8.43
CA ARG A 53 -11.39 -11.92 -8.46
C ARG A 53 -10.57 -11.07 -9.43
N LEU A 54 -11.17 -10.58 -10.52
CA LEU A 54 -10.47 -9.73 -11.48
C LEU A 54 -10.07 -8.39 -10.85
N SER A 55 -10.84 -7.85 -9.89
CA SER A 55 -10.46 -6.62 -9.17
C SER A 55 -9.11 -6.75 -8.48
N LEU A 56 -8.81 -7.93 -7.92
CA LEU A 56 -7.58 -8.22 -7.21
C LEU A 56 -6.39 -8.29 -8.17
N LEU A 57 -6.58 -8.94 -9.32
CA LEU A 57 -5.56 -8.97 -10.37
C LEU A 57 -5.30 -7.57 -10.93
N ALA A 58 -6.33 -6.74 -11.03
CA ALA A 58 -6.22 -5.38 -11.55
C ALA A 58 -5.34 -4.47 -10.69
N ILE A 59 -5.29 -4.74 -9.37
CA ILE A 59 -4.40 -4.04 -8.44
C ILE A 59 -3.07 -4.77 -8.23
N GLY A 60 -2.74 -5.71 -9.12
CA GLY A 60 -1.45 -6.38 -9.17
C GLY A 60 -1.31 -7.60 -8.25
N TYR A 61 -2.37 -8.10 -7.62
CA TYR A 61 -2.26 -9.38 -6.91
C TYR A 61 -2.06 -10.53 -7.91
N THR A 62 -1.27 -11.52 -7.51
CA THR A 62 -1.09 -12.74 -8.29
C THR A 62 -2.13 -13.79 -7.90
N ASN A 63 -2.43 -14.73 -8.79
CA ASN A 63 -3.35 -15.83 -8.49
C ASN A 63 -2.90 -16.63 -7.26
N ALA A 64 -1.62 -16.99 -7.19
CA ALA A 64 -1.05 -17.71 -6.06
C ALA A 64 -1.20 -16.93 -4.75
N TYR A 65 -1.04 -15.61 -4.80
CA TYR A 65 -1.24 -14.75 -3.63
C TYR A 65 -2.71 -14.74 -3.18
N ILE A 66 -3.65 -14.62 -4.12
CA ILE A 66 -5.08 -14.63 -3.83
C ILE A 66 -5.47 -15.98 -3.20
N GLU A 67 -5.08 -17.09 -3.82
CA GLU A 67 -5.37 -18.45 -3.34
C GLU A 67 -4.84 -18.69 -1.93
N ASN A 68 -3.57 -18.37 -1.67
CA ASN A 68 -2.98 -18.51 -0.34
C ASN A 68 -3.70 -17.67 0.73
N ASN A 69 -4.24 -16.49 0.39
CA ASN A 69 -5.03 -15.70 1.33
C ASN A 69 -6.41 -16.37 1.59
N ILE A 70 -7.09 -16.85 0.55
CA ILE A 70 -8.37 -17.56 0.68
C ILE A 70 -8.21 -18.82 1.56
N GLU A 71 -7.18 -19.63 1.32
CA GLU A 71 -6.89 -20.83 2.11
C GLU A 71 -6.65 -20.52 3.59
N ARG A 72 -6.12 -19.33 3.89
CA ARG A 72 -5.93 -18.82 5.25
C ARG A 72 -7.18 -18.17 5.85
N GLY A 73 -8.34 -18.28 5.19
CA GLY A 73 -9.60 -17.71 5.64
C GLY A 73 -9.67 -16.18 5.52
N VAL A 74 -8.84 -15.56 4.68
CA VAL A 74 -8.85 -14.12 4.44
C VAL A 74 -9.94 -13.80 3.41
N SER A 75 -10.72 -12.77 3.70
CA SER A 75 -11.68 -12.16 2.77
C SER A 75 -11.17 -10.80 2.29
N PHE A 76 -11.61 -10.41 1.10
CA PHE A 76 -11.22 -9.16 0.46
C PHE A 76 -12.39 -8.18 0.46
N TYR A 77 -12.12 -6.92 0.76
CA TYR A 77 -13.13 -5.88 0.87
C TYR A 77 -12.74 -4.65 0.09
N LEU A 78 -13.65 -4.08 -0.69
CA LEU A 78 -13.49 -2.75 -1.25
C LEU A 78 -13.87 -1.72 -0.19
N LEU A 79 -12.91 -0.86 0.16
CA LEU A 79 -13.15 0.36 0.92
C LEU A 79 -13.10 1.54 -0.06
N ALA A 80 -14.14 2.37 -0.12
CA ALA A 80 -14.12 3.64 -0.86
C ALA A 80 -14.78 4.77 -0.06
N PHE A 81 -14.27 5.99 -0.20
CA PHE A 81 -14.71 7.17 0.54
C PHE A 81 -14.42 8.44 -0.25
N ALA A 82 -15.18 9.51 0.03
CA ALA A 82 -14.92 10.83 -0.52
C ALA A 82 -14.21 11.70 0.52
N PRO A 83 -13.11 12.41 0.20
CA PRO A 83 -12.45 13.32 1.14
C PRO A 83 -13.38 14.39 1.72
N GLN A 84 -14.37 14.81 0.94
CA GLN A 84 -15.40 15.79 1.34
C GLN A 84 -16.34 15.26 2.43
N ALA A 85 -16.42 13.94 2.60
CA ALA A 85 -17.21 13.29 3.65
C ALA A 85 -16.42 13.07 4.95
N LEU A 86 -15.13 13.47 5.00
CA LEU A 86 -14.30 13.28 6.19
C LEU A 86 -14.77 14.18 7.34
N THR A 87 -15.03 13.57 8.50
CA THR A 87 -15.59 14.30 9.66
C THR A 87 -14.55 15.12 10.43
N ASN A 88 -13.26 14.99 10.10
CA ASN A 88 -12.13 15.68 10.75
C ASN A 88 -11.03 15.99 9.73
N PHE A 89 -11.37 16.56 8.58
CA PHE A 89 -10.39 16.75 7.50
C PHE A 89 -9.18 17.59 7.95
N ASP A 90 -7.99 17.03 7.74
CA ASP A 90 -6.69 17.70 7.80
C ASP A 90 -6.14 17.73 6.36
N GLU A 91 -5.64 18.87 5.89
CA GLU A 91 -5.03 19.00 4.55
C GLU A 91 -3.89 17.98 4.33
N ASN A 92 -3.22 17.57 5.41
CA ASN A 92 -2.20 16.53 5.38
C ASN A 92 -2.76 15.14 5.07
N TRP A 93 -4.08 14.96 5.01
CA TRP A 93 -4.71 13.69 4.66
C TRP A 93 -5.05 13.58 3.18
N GLN A 94 -4.86 14.65 2.40
CA GLN A 94 -5.12 14.61 0.97
C GLN A 94 -4.26 13.54 0.27
N PRO A 95 -4.85 12.63 -0.53
CA PRO A 95 -4.07 11.67 -1.30
C PRO A 95 -3.17 12.36 -2.32
N LEU A 96 -1.89 11.98 -2.35
CA LEU A 96 -0.92 12.48 -3.32
C LEU A 96 -0.55 11.39 -4.31
N PRO A 97 -0.31 11.69 -5.60
CA PRO A 97 0.15 10.68 -6.56
C PRO A 97 1.35 9.92 -5.99
N ALA A 98 1.36 8.58 -6.09
CA ALA A 98 2.36 7.72 -5.47
C ALA A 98 3.69 7.74 -6.25
N THR A 99 4.30 8.93 -6.38
CA THR A 99 5.65 9.12 -6.89
C THR A 99 6.68 8.86 -5.79
N TRP A 100 7.93 8.58 -6.16
CA TRP A 100 9.01 8.47 -5.18
C TRP A 100 9.15 9.70 -4.28
N SER A 101 9.00 10.92 -4.82
CA SER A 101 9.05 12.14 -4.02
C SER A 101 7.92 12.18 -3.01
N ASN A 102 6.66 12.06 -3.48
CA ASN A 102 5.50 12.15 -2.60
C ASN A 102 5.48 11.04 -1.55
N VAL A 103 5.93 9.83 -1.90
CA VAL A 103 6.02 8.72 -0.94
C VAL A 103 7.08 9.01 0.12
N VAL A 104 8.25 9.54 -0.25
CA VAL A 104 9.28 9.94 0.72
C VAL A 104 8.81 11.10 1.59
N ASP A 105 8.14 12.10 1.01
CA ASP A 105 7.59 13.25 1.75
C ASP A 105 6.54 12.79 2.76
N ARG A 106 5.61 11.93 2.34
CA ARG A 106 4.62 11.30 3.24
C ARG A 106 5.28 10.42 4.29
N ALA A 107 6.34 9.69 3.95
CA ALA A 107 7.08 8.88 4.91
C ALA A 107 7.81 9.74 5.93
N CYS A 108 8.38 10.90 5.56
CA CYS A 108 8.96 11.84 6.50
C CYS A 108 7.91 12.39 7.47
N TRP A 109 6.72 12.72 6.98
CA TRP A 109 5.61 13.16 7.83
C TRP A 109 5.14 12.06 8.79
N ALA A 110 4.97 10.83 8.29
CA ALA A 110 4.46 9.71 9.08
C ALA A 110 5.50 9.11 10.04
N TYR A 111 6.79 9.20 9.72
CA TYR A 111 7.91 8.69 10.52
C TYR A 111 8.95 9.81 10.73
N PRO A 112 8.62 10.83 11.52
CA PRO A 112 9.46 12.02 11.67
C PRO A 112 10.88 11.68 12.14
N GLU A 113 11.01 10.67 13.00
CA GLU A 113 12.28 10.10 13.47
C GLU A 113 13.23 9.58 12.38
N LEU A 114 12.71 9.32 11.17
CA LEU A 114 13.48 8.86 10.00
C LEU A 114 13.68 9.95 8.94
N SER A 115 13.13 11.15 9.11
CA SER A 115 13.09 12.17 8.05
C SER A 115 14.45 12.47 7.43
N ASP A 116 15.47 12.71 8.26
CA ASP A 116 16.82 13.02 7.77
C ASP A 116 17.42 11.86 6.97
N LEU A 117 17.17 10.62 7.42
CA LEU A 117 17.63 9.43 6.74
C LEU A 117 16.90 9.24 5.40
N LEU A 118 15.57 9.36 5.38
CA LEU A 118 14.74 9.22 4.19
C LEU A 118 15.13 10.24 3.11
N ARG A 119 15.27 11.51 3.48
CA ARG A 119 15.71 12.57 2.55
C ARG A 119 17.12 12.32 2.03
N ARG A 120 18.04 11.89 2.90
CA ARG A 120 19.44 11.59 2.51
C ARG A 120 19.52 10.51 1.43
N VAL A 121 18.69 9.48 1.50
CA VAL A 121 18.78 8.34 0.56
C VAL A 121 17.76 8.40 -0.59
N GLN A 122 16.86 9.40 -0.59
CA GLN A 122 15.75 9.51 -1.54
C GLN A 122 16.17 9.32 -3.00
N GLY A 123 17.25 9.96 -3.44
CA GLY A 123 17.73 9.88 -4.82
C GLY A 123 18.21 8.48 -5.24
N ALA A 124 18.62 7.64 -4.28
CA ALA A 124 19.10 6.29 -4.53
C ALA A 124 17.96 5.25 -4.55
N LEU A 125 16.85 5.49 -3.84
CA LEU A 125 15.75 4.51 -3.69
C LEU A 125 15.20 3.96 -5.03
N PRO A 126 14.99 4.77 -6.09
CA PRO A 126 14.48 4.26 -7.37
C PRO A 126 15.45 3.32 -8.09
N GLN A 127 16.74 3.36 -7.73
CA GLN A 127 17.80 2.58 -8.39
C GLN A 127 18.03 1.22 -7.71
N ILE A 128 17.37 0.95 -6.58
CA ILE A 128 17.57 -0.27 -5.80
C ILE A 128 16.52 -1.29 -6.19
N SER A 129 16.96 -2.35 -6.84
CA SER A 129 16.13 -3.50 -7.17
C SER A 129 15.80 -4.31 -5.92
N LEU A 130 14.54 -4.74 -5.78
CA LEU A 130 14.20 -5.70 -4.74
C LEU A 130 14.86 -7.07 -5.00
N ALA A 131 15.05 -7.46 -6.25
CA ALA A 131 15.72 -8.71 -6.59
C ALA A 131 17.18 -8.72 -6.13
N ASP A 132 17.88 -7.58 -6.22
CA ASP A 132 19.27 -7.46 -5.74
C ASP A 132 19.30 -7.58 -4.21
N LEU A 133 18.36 -6.94 -3.51
CA LEU A 133 18.23 -7.07 -2.06
C LEU A 133 17.92 -8.51 -1.63
N GLU A 134 17.06 -9.21 -2.37
CA GLU A 134 16.73 -10.62 -2.10
C GLU A 134 17.93 -11.54 -2.32
N ALA A 135 18.74 -11.28 -3.35
CA ALA A 135 19.99 -11.99 -3.61
C ALA A 135 21.00 -11.78 -2.46
N GLU A 136 21.15 -10.55 -1.98
CA GLU A 136 22.00 -10.23 -0.82
C GLU A 136 21.52 -10.90 0.47
N LEU A 137 20.20 -11.01 0.67
CA LEU A 137 19.59 -11.61 1.85
C LEU A 137 19.51 -13.14 1.80
N GLY A 138 19.75 -13.73 0.63
CA GLY A 138 19.58 -15.16 0.36
C GLY A 138 18.15 -15.66 0.54
N ALA A 139 17.14 -14.77 0.47
CA ALA A 139 15.73 -15.12 0.61
C ALA A 139 14.80 -14.05 0.02
N PRO A 140 13.63 -14.44 -0.50
CA PRO A 140 12.57 -13.51 -0.89
C PRO A 140 12.11 -12.61 0.26
N LEU A 141 11.91 -11.32 -0.01
CA LEU A 141 11.40 -10.35 0.96
C LEU A 141 9.98 -10.69 1.41
N SER A 142 9.20 -11.35 0.55
CA SER A 142 7.85 -11.83 0.87
C SER A 142 7.84 -12.89 1.97
N LEU A 143 8.86 -13.76 2.04
CA LEU A 143 9.01 -14.74 3.12
C LEU A 143 9.42 -14.08 4.43
N ILE A 144 10.37 -13.14 4.36
CA ILE A 144 10.82 -12.35 5.52
C ILE A 144 9.64 -11.56 6.10
N ASP A 145 8.84 -10.95 5.22
CA ASP A 145 7.66 -10.19 5.61
C ASP A 145 6.57 -11.08 6.23
N ALA A 146 6.34 -12.29 5.70
CA ALA A 146 5.39 -13.23 6.27
C ALA A 146 5.77 -13.68 7.69
N ALA A 147 7.07 -13.81 7.99
CA ALA A 147 7.58 -14.07 9.33
C ALA A 147 7.54 -12.81 10.23
N GLY A 148 7.49 -11.63 9.63
CA GLY A 148 7.37 -10.36 10.33
C GLY A 148 8.54 -10.09 11.29
N PRO A 149 8.30 -9.38 12.41
CA PRO A 149 9.36 -9.03 13.37
C PRO A 149 10.12 -10.21 13.99
N SER A 150 9.64 -11.45 13.83
CA SER A 150 10.34 -12.64 14.30
C SER A 150 11.54 -13.02 13.41
N ASP A 151 11.57 -12.62 12.14
CA ASP A 151 12.72 -12.78 11.26
C ASP A 151 13.70 -11.62 11.50
N GLN A 152 14.97 -11.95 11.75
CA GLN A 152 16.02 -10.94 11.99
C GLN A 152 16.30 -10.04 10.78
N ARG A 153 15.84 -10.43 9.59
CA ARG A 153 15.96 -9.63 8.37
C ARG A 153 14.75 -8.70 8.18
N TYR A 154 13.69 -8.82 8.98
CA TYR A 154 12.58 -7.87 8.93
C TYR A 154 13.01 -6.51 9.46
N ILE A 155 12.81 -5.44 8.67
CA ILE A 155 13.18 -4.07 9.04
C ILE A 155 11.94 -3.32 9.54
N SER A 156 11.73 -3.33 10.85
CA SER A 156 10.78 -2.43 11.53
C SER A 156 11.37 -1.02 11.69
N LEU A 157 10.54 -0.08 12.17
CA LEU A 157 10.99 1.25 12.56
C LEU A 157 12.11 1.20 13.60
N GLU A 158 11.89 0.46 14.69
CA GLU A 158 12.82 0.34 15.81
C GLU A 158 14.14 -0.27 15.33
N ARG A 159 14.07 -1.29 14.47
CA ARG A 159 15.26 -1.93 13.92
C ARG A 159 16.03 -1.00 12.99
N LEU A 160 15.35 -0.25 12.12
CA LEU A 160 16.00 0.74 11.26
C LEU A 160 16.71 1.82 12.10
N GLN A 161 16.06 2.32 13.16
CA GLN A 161 16.66 3.29 14.07
C GLN A 161 17.90 2.74 14.79
N ALA A 162 17.87 1.48 15.23
CA ALA A 162 19.00 0.84 15.88
C ALA A 162 20.18 0.63 14.91
N LEU A 163 19.89 0.27 13.66
CA LEU A 163 20.91 -0.09 12.67
C LEU A 163 21.52 1.12 11.93
N ARG A 164 20.80 2.25 11.81
CA ARG A 164 21.23 3.38 10.94
C ARG A 164 22.59 3.98 11.28
N SER A 165 23.09 3.81 12.51
CA SER A 165 24.42 4.26 12.94
C SER A 165 25.47 3.15 12.93
N GLN A 166 25.07 1.91 12.67
CA GLN A 166 25.94 0.72 12.71
C GLN A 166 26.31 0.23 11.31
N VAL A 167 25.49 0.55 10.30
CA VAL A 167 25.74 0.16 8.91
C VAL A 167 26.61 1.19 8.19
N ALA A 168 27.36 0.74 7.19
CA ALA A 168 28.12 1.66 6.34
C ALA A 168 27.17 2.58 5.57
N SER A 169 27.62 3.80 5.27
CA SER A 169 26.78 4.77 4.55
C SER A 169 26.32 4.27 3.18
N ALA A 170 27.07 3.35 2.56
CA ALA A 170 26.73 2.75 1.27
C ALA A 170 25.52 1.79 1.34
N ASP A 171 25.30 1.16 2.50
CA ASP A 171 24.25 0.16 2.69
C ASP A 171 22.92 0.78 3.16
N LEU A 172 22.95 2.03 3.65
CA LEU A 172 21.78 2.74 4.15
C LEU A 172 20.60 2.78 3.16
N PRO A 173 20.79 3.06 1.86
CA PRO A 173 19.68 3.07 0.92
C PRO A 173 18.97 1.71 0.82
N GLY A 174 19.72 0.60 0.80
CA GLY A 174 19.14 -0.74 0.75
C GLY A 174 18.35 -1.07 2.01
N LEU A 175 18.87 -0.68 3.18
CA LEU A 175 18.16 -0.83 4.45
C LEU A 175 16.84 -0.04 4.49
N VAL A 176 16.84 1.19 3.98
CA VAL A 176 15.63 2.01 3.87
C VAL A 176 14.66 1.43 2.84
N ARG A 177 15.13 0.94 1.69
CA ARG A 177 14.27 0.30 0.69
C ARG A 177 13.53 -0.92 1.25
N ARG A 178 14.21 -1.71 2.10
CA ARG A 178 13.60 -2.83 2.85
C ARG A 178 12.58 -2.36 3.88
N PHE A 179 12.87 -1.30 4.64
CA PHE A 179 11.89 -0.70 5.55
C PHE A 179 10.61 -0.30 4.81
N LEU A 180 10.75 0.38 3.66
CA LEU A 180 9.60 0.79 2.84
C LEU A 180 8.82 -0.42 2.29
N TYR A 181 9.50 -1.52 1.96
CA TYR A 181 8.84 -2.78 1.61
C TYR A 181 8.03 -3.35 2.78
N HIS A 182 8.67 -3.55 3.94
CA HIS A 182 8.08 -4.23 5.09
C HIS A 182 6.97 -3.43 5.79
N VAL A 183 7.11 -2.10 5.85
CA VAL A 183 6.21 -1.24 6.62
C VAL A 183 5.19 -0.55 5.72
N LEU A 184 5.58 -0.10 4.52
CA LEU A 184 4.68 0.59 3.60
C LEU A 184 4.11 -0.29 2.48
N ARG A 185 4.61 -1.52 2.33
CA ARG A 185 4.25 -2.45 1.25
C ARG A 185 4.60 -1.92 -0.14
N LEU A 186 5.72 -1.20 -0.26
CA LEU A 186 6.27 -0.84 -1.58
C LEU A 186 6.95 -2.06 -2.21
N SER A 187 6.14 -2.95 -2.78
CA SER A 187 6.60 -4.18 -3.44
C SER A 187 7.28 -3.91 -4.79
N GLU A 188 7.60 -4.97 -5.53
CA GLU A 188 8.12 -4.96 -6.89
C GLU A 188 7.18 -4.27 -7.89
N LEU A 189 5.91 -4.15 -7.54
CA LEU A 189 4.89 -3.50 -8.38
C LEU A 189 4.95 -1.98 -8.29
N PHE A 190 5.63 -1.44 -7.28
CA PHE A 190 5.79 0.00 -7.10
C PHE A 190 6.98 0.53 -7.90
N SER A 191 6.70 1.33 -8.94
CA SER A 191 7.74 2.07 -9.69
C SER A 191 7.94 3.51 -9.26
N GLY A 192 7.04 4.06 -8.45
CA GLY A 192 7.08 5.48 -8.11
C GLY A 192 6.78 6.42 -9.27
N ASP A 193 6.03 5.94 -10.27
CA ASP A 193 5.46 6.70 -11.38
C ASP A 193 3.95 6.95 -11.22
N SER A 194 3.39 6.64 -10.04
CA SER A 194 1.97 6.74 -9.69
C SER A 194 1.04 5.74 -10.39
N TYR A 195 1.54 4.63 -10.92
CA TYR A 195 0.70 3.59 -11.52
C TYR A 195 1.02 2.21 -10.96
N THR A 196 -0.02 1.40 -10.72
CA THR A 196 0.14 0.00 -10.38
C THR A 196 0.78 -0.74 -11.55
N ARG A 197 1.88 -1.47 -11.30
CA ARG A 197 2.35 -2.47 -12.24
C ARG A 197 1.56 -3.75 -12.03
N VAL A 198 1.12 -4.34 -13.13
CA VAL A 198 0.60 -5.70 -13.16
C VAL A 198 1.73 -6.62 -13.57
N ASP A 199 1.90 -7.73 -12.85
CA ASP A 199 2.92 -8.71 -13.19
C ASP A 199 2.70 -9.20 -14.62
N ALA A 200 3.78 -9.41 -15.37
CA ALA A 200 3.82 -9.47 -16.84
C ALA A 200 3.13 -10.70 -17.48
N VAL A 201 2.15 -11.30 -16.82
CA VAL A 201 1.15 -12.10 -17.51
C VAL A 201 0.44 -11.13 -18.47
N PRO A 202 0.45 -11.38 -19.78
CA PRO A 202 -0.39 -10.63 -20.69
C PRO A 202 -1.83 -10.84 -20.20
N CYS A 203 -2.37 -9.89 -19.44
CA CYS A 203 -3.80 -9.71 -19.29
C CYS A 203 -4.37 -9.19 -20.61
N THR A 204 -3.86 -9.64 -21.76
CA THR A 204 -4.46 -9.49 -23.09
C THR A 204 -5.84 -10.14 -23.13
N LYS A 205 -6.15 -11.04 -22.18
CA LYS A 205 -7.51 -11.55 -21.96
C LYS A 205 -8.45 -10.58 -21.23
N PHE A 206 -7.93 -9.61 -20.48
CA PHE A 206 -8.75 -8.76 -19.60
C PHE A 206 -8.55 -7.25 -19.79
N ASN A 207 -7.62 -6.84 -20.65
CA ASN A 207 -7.31 -5.45 -21.01
C ASN A 207 -7.27 -4.53 -19.77
N VAL A 208 -6.67 -5.02 -18.68
CA VAL A 208 -6.67 -4.28 -17.43
C VAL A 208 -5.72 -3.09 -17.56
N GLU A 209 -6.30 -1.90 -17.70
CA GLU A 209 -5.56 -0.65 -17.68
C GLU A 209 -4.89 -0.47 -16.31
N ARG A 210 -3.66 0.06 -16.32
CA ARG A 210 -2.94 0.39 -15.08
C ARG A 210 -3.77 1.37 -14.27
N VAL A 211 -3.95 1.09 -12.99
CA VAL A 211 -4.66 1.98 -12.07
C VAL A 211 -3.69 3.03 -11.53
N LYS A 212 -4.15 4.28 -11.44
CA LYS A 212 -3.36 5.35 -10.82
C LYS A 212 -3.37 5.18 -9.30
N GLU A 213 -2.20 5.20 -8.69
CA GLU A 213 -2.00 5.04 -7.26
C GLU A 213 -1.66 6.36 -6.59
N TYR A 214 -2.17 6.51 -5.37
CA TYR A 214 -1.97 7.64 -4.49
C TYR A 214 -1.56 7.15 -3.11
N VAL A 215 -0.74 7.92 -2.42
CA VAL A 215 -0.29 7.68 -1.05
C VAL A 215 -0.99 8.66 -0.09
N MET A 216 -1.45 8.15 1.04
CA MET A 216 -2.07 8.96 2.09
C MET A 216 -1.86 8.34 3.48
N PRO A 217 -2.17 9.06 4.58
CA PRO A 217 -2.15 8.51 5.92
C PRO A 217 -3.09 7.31 6.11
N ASN A 218 -2.72 6.38 6.98
CA ASN A 218 -3.58 5.28 7.39
C ASN A 218 -4.66 5.77 8.37
N LEU A 219 -5.79 6.24 7.84
CA LEU A 219 -6.85 6.83 8.64
C LEU A 219 -7.72 5.77 9.33
N LYS A 220 -8.46 6.21 10.37
CA LYS A 220 -9.51 5.40 10.98
C LYS A 220 -10.72 5.33 10.07
N LEU A 221 -11.33 4.15 9.90
CA LEU A 221 -12.54 3.98 9.09
C LEU A 221 -13.73 4.76 9.64
N ALA A 222 -13.74 5.06 10.95
CA ALA A 222 -14.74 5.91 11.59
C ALA A 222 -14.68 7.37 11.12
N TRP A 223 -13.53 7.85 10.61
CA TRP A 223 -13.38 9.21 10.10
C TRP A 223 -13.84 9.36 8.65
N LEU A 224 -14.07 8.25 7.95
CA LEU A 224 -14.41 8.20 6.52
C LEU A 224 -15.89 8.50 6.22
N GLY A 225 -16.55 9.35 7.02
CA GLY A 225 -17.92 9.80 6.76
C GLY A 225 -19.03 8.82 7.16
N GLY A 226 -18.74 7.83 8.01
CA GLY A 226 -19.75 6.93 8.57
C GLY A 226 -20.54 6.16 7.49
N SER A 227 -21.81 6.55 7.25
CA SER A 227 -22.67 5.97 6.21
C SER A 227 -22.29 6.36 4.77
N GLU A 228 -21.43 7.38 4.61
CA GLU A 228 -21.01 7.91 3.30
C GLU A 228 -19.76 7.22 2.73
N LYS A 229 -19.37 6.07 3.29
CA LYS A 229 -18.36 5.18 2.72
C LYS A 229 -18.96 3.91 2.14
N VAL A 230 -18.17 3.27 1.29
CA VAL A 230 -18.37 1.93 0.76
C VAL A 230 -17.44 1.01 1.55
N PHE A 231 -17.99 -0.06 2.11
CA PHE A 231 -17.22 -1.14 2.69
C PHE A 231 -17.94 -2.45 2.33
N GLU A 232 -17.51 -3.05 1.22
CA GLU A 232 -18.21 -4.17 0.59
C GLU A 232 -17.27 -5.34 0.40
N ARG A 233 -17.77 -6.55 0.69
CA ARG A 233 -17.01 -7.78 0.45
C ARG A 233 -16.94 -8.02 -1.06
N ILE A 234 -15.75 -8.37 -1.54
CA ILE A 234 -15.53 -8.81 -2.92
C ILE A 234 -15.82 -10.31 -2.97
N GLU A 235 -16.80 -10.70 -3.77
CA GLU A 235 -17.14 -12.10 -4.03
C GLU A 235 -16.10 -12.70 -5.02
N LEU A 236 -15.46 -13.81 -4.64
CA LEU A 236 -14.34 -14.41 -5.37
C LEU A 236 -14.68 -15.72 -6.07
#